data_AF-A0A3N5U232-F1
#
_entry.id   AF-A0A3N5U232-F1
#
_cell.length_a   1.000
_cell.length_b   1.000
_cell.length_c   1.000
_cell.angle_alpha   90.00
_cell.angle_beta   90.00
_cell.angle_gamma   90.00
#
_symmetry.space_group_name_H-M   'P 1'
#
loop_
_entity.id
_entity.type
_entity.pdbx_description
1 polymer ?
#
loop_
_entity_poly.entity_id
_entity_poly.type
_entity_poly.pdbx_seq_one_letter_code
_entity_poly.pdbx_strand_id
1 'polypeptide(L)'
;FLKPNILEAVRQELNPAFQEGDLSSVIKSMLGDSGLLEDQKQVSPGESASPPLDLISAIPEQALPPLGEASEHQDIMERLIRIIMDATGFNREEIQPDMDLRRDLSIRSSRLPVIMDAAEHQFGITIELEDFIDVRTVKDIAQRISKIIDGRKGTSLQPATKSVDNGPVPDGILKTSEDEASLKRLVFNYVTTNPAVSIPTELSSGESVLLLSPDWDDRLSTSVGDIFRRDFRVETFPMVFMQGNLGPSKEGHDIRTDEGASRAADTIAGLAPLVGMVIILPQQGVSGSLRHMEDVSRLLRGLFILLKTFLQTPSRKFVVLIHSEEDKEKSVRLPAEGMLGLFLSAAQEHPAVQFRTLEIGRDTDLRAALCDALDRGYTMVEMAHRDGRVFTSEGHIAPSLFRDRSSLDLSPGDVVVMSGGATGIGAHLARSLVPFKPRLVFLGRTPLDPGMNTVKPCPTHPPSESFTFEDKALEITRTLADLHAAGIEAFYHTCDVTDPEAVRAVMDEVKNRHGKIRGIIHGAGVLRDGYLSQMTPDDFSMVTDIKFLGAWHLFRSAEKTDLRFFVGLSSVAAVQGNPGQTNYAAANRMMSALIKTLERENGAIRFKAVMLPPIEGAGM
;
A
#
# COMPACT_ATOMS: atom_id res chain seq x y z
N PHE A 1 -13.96 41.81 20.95
CA PHE A 1 -14.66 40.82 20.12
C PHE A 1 -13.99 39.46 20.23
N LEU A 2 -14.11 38.84 21.39
CA LEU A 2 -13.86 37.41 21.54
C LEU A 2 -15.08 36.60 21.04
N LYS A 3 -14.88 35.31 20.72
CA LYS A 3 -16.01 34.42 20.35
C LYS A 3 -16.91 34.19 21.58
N PRO A 4 -18.25 34.24 21.47
CA PRO A 4 -19.16 34.21 22.62
C PRO A 4 -18.90 33.05 23.60
N ASN A 5 -18.62 31.86 23.07
CA ASN A 5 -18.41 30.63 23.83
C ASN A 5 -17.25 30.73 24.86
N ILE A 6 -16.26 31.59 24.63
CA ILE A 6 -15.13 31.79 25.56
C ILE A 6 -15.57 32.64 26.75
N LEU A 7 -16.38 33.68 26.53
CA LEU A 7 -16.89 34.54 27.62
C LEU A 7 -17.82 33.74 28.55
N GLU A 8 -18.63 32.86 27.97
CA GLU A 8 -19.61 32.09 28.74
C GLU A 8 -18.96 30.95 29.55
N ALA A 9 -17.87 30.35 29.05
CA ALA A 9 -17.07 29.40 29.83
C ALA A 9 -16.45 30.06 31.08
N VAL A 10 -15.83 31.24 30.93
CA VAL A 10 -15.23 32.00 32.06
C VAL A 10 -16.28 32.38 33.10
N ARG A 11 -17.52 32.68 32.69
CA ARG A 11 -18.64 32.93 33.60
C ARG A 11 -19.09 31.70 34.38
N GLN A 12 -19.04 30.52 33.76
CA GLN A 12 -19.46 29.27 34.40
C GLN A 12 -18.42 28.76 35.41
N GLU A 13 -17.12 28.92 35.14
CA GLU A 13 -16.06 28.40 36.02
C GLU A 13 -15.59 29.37 37.11
N LEU A 14 -15.57 30.69 36.85
CA LEU A 14 -14.86 31.65 37.72
C LEU A 14 -15.76 32.71 38.36
N ASN A 15 -16.59 33.42 37.59
CA ASN A 15 -17.51 34.43 38.12
C ASN A 15 -18.66 34.74 37.15
N PRO A 16 -19.94 34.47 37.50
CA PRO A 16 -21.07 34.71 36.59
C PRO A 16 -21.34 36.19 36.29
N ALA A 17 -20.82 37.13 37.09
CA ALA A 17 -20.99 38.57 36.86
C ALA A 17 -19.98 39.18 35.86
N PHE A 18 -19.02 38.40 35.37
CA PHE A 18 -17.87 38.86 34.59
C PHE A 18 -18.24 39.51 33.25
N GLN A 19 -17.61 40.64 32.91
CA GLN A 19 -17.77 41.35 31.63
C GLN A 19 -16.45 41.48 30.84
N GLU A 20 -16.54 41.71 29.52
CA GLU A 20 -15.38 41.70 28.60
C GLU A 20 -14.28 42.72 28.98
N GLY A 21 -14.62 43.78 29.75
CA GLY A 21 -13.65 44.75 30.27
C GLY A 21 -12.78 44.22 31.43
N ASP A 22 -13.31 43.34 32.28
CA ASP A 22 -12.63 42.82 33.48
C ASP A 22 -11.42 41.95 33.12
N LEU A 23 -11.45 41.33 31.94
CA LEU A 23 -10.39 40.50 31.37
C LEU A 23 -9.02 41.18 31.37
N SER A 24 -8.99 42.50 31.20
CA SER A 24 -7.79 43.34 31.26
C SER A 24 -7.06 43.24 32.61
N SER A 25 -7.81 43.06 33.70
CA SER A 25 -7.26 42.90 35.06
C SER A 25 -6.76 41.48 35.31
N VAL A 26 -7.51 40.47 34.84
CA VAL A 26 -7.14 39.05 34.97
C VAL A 26 -5.83 38.77 34.22
N ILE A 27 -5.70 39.24 32.98
CA ILE A 27 -4.48 39.12 32.18
C ILE A 27 -3.30 39.83 32.88
N LYS A 28 -3.52 41.01 33.49
CA LYS A 28 -2.48 41.68 34.30
C LYS A 28 -2.11 40.95 35.59
N SER A 29 -3.02 40.19 36.21
CA SER A 29 -2.70 39.37 37.39
C SER A 29 -1.99 38.05 37.06
N MET A 30 -2.22 37.51 35.86
CA MET A 30 -1.48 36.33 35.37
C MET A 30 -0.08 36.71 34.84
N LEU A 31 0.07 37.89 34.24
CA LEU A 31 1.35 38.46 33.82
C LEU A 31 2.01 39.25 34.97
N GLY A 32 2.47 38.52 35.99
CA GLY A 32 3.19 39.10 37.14
C GLY A 32 4.48 39.82 36.76
N ASP A 33 4.92 40.76 37.61
CA ASP A 33 5.97 41.74 37.31
C ASP A 33 7.32 41.15 36.84
N SER A 34 7.70 41.50 35.62
CA SER A 34 9.10 41.60 35.18
C SER A 34 9.24 42.73 34.14
N GLY A 35 9.25 43.97 34.62
CA GLY A 35 9.23 45.16 33.75
C GLY A 35 10.58 45.53 33.13
N LEU A 36 10.51 46.27 32.02
CA LEU A 36 11.58 47.13 31.53
C LEU A 36 11.02 48.54 31.32
N LEU A 37 11.82 49.55 31.65
CA LEU A 37 11.45 50.96 31.48
C LEU A 37 11.80 51.43 30.07
N GLU A 38 10.99 52.30 29.49
CA GLU A 38 11.49 53.47 28.77
C GLU A 38 10.44 54.60 28.73
N ASP A 39 10.86 55.79 28.29
CA ASP A 39 10.48 57.03 28.96
C ASP A 39 9.30 57.82 28.34
N GLN A 40 8.72 58.74 29.12
CA GLN A 40 7.57 59.55 28.73
C GLN A 40 7.94 60.72 27.80
N LYS A 41 7.01 61.11 26.91
CA LYS A 41 6.84 62.53 26.54
C LYS A 41 5.42 62.90 26.07
N GLN A 42 4.81 63.74 26.91
CA GLN A 42 3.75 64.75 26.68
C GLN A 42 3.66 65.28 25.21
N VAL A 43 2.53 65.77 24.67
CA VAL A 43 1.50 66.68 25.22
C VAL A 43 0.11 66.46 24.55
N SER A 44 -0.98 66.87 25.21
CA SER A 44 -2.42 66.83 24.80
C SER A 44 -2.88 68.10 24.03
N PRO A 45 -4.19 68.47 23.90
CA PRO A 45 -5.47 67.74 23.79
C PRO A 45 -6.41 68.27 22.65
N GLY A 46 -7.64 67.72 22.54
CA GLY A 46 -8.82 68.39 21.96
C GLY A 46 -9.49 67.69 20.75
N GLU A 47 -10.81 67.71 20.55
CA GLU A 47 -11.92 68.13 21.44
C GLU A 47 -13.26 67.45 21.05
N SER A 48 -14.40 67.91 21.60
CA SER A 48 -15.75 67.29 21.59
C SER A 48 -16.50 67.34 20.21
N ALA A 49 -17.71 66.79 19.97
CA ALA A 49 -18.80 66.30 20.84
C ALA A 49 -19.78 65.31 20.10
N SER A 50 -20.88 64.91 20.76
CA SER A 50 -22.06 64.18 20.22
C SER A 50 -23.30 64.41 21.13
N PRO A 51 -24.55 63.99 20.83
CA PRO A 51 -25.11 63.41 19.59
C PRO A 51 -25.98 64.47 18.85
N PRO A 52 -27.35 64.50 18.73
CA PRO A 52 -28.46 63.66 19.21
C PRO A 52 -29.15 62.82 18.07
N LEU A 53 -30.48 62.61 18.13
CA LEU A 53 -31.36 62.01 17.10
C LEU A 53 -32.36 63.09 16.59
N ASP A 54 -33.12 62.94 15.49
CA ASP A 54 -34.35 62.12 15.41
C ASP A 54 -34.99 62.02 13.98
N LEU A 55 -36.08 61.24 13.88
CA LEU A 55 -37.16 61.24 12.85
C LEU A 55 -36.95 60.63 11.43
N ILE A 56 -37.40 59.38 11.34
CA ILE A 56 -38.09 58.65 10.23
C ILE A 56 -38.53 59.47 8.99
N SER A 57 -38.24 58.94 7.79
CA SER A 57 -39.09 59.10 6.59
C SER A 57 -39.09 57.81 5.73
N ALA A 58 -39.93 57.75 4.69
CA ALA A 58 -40.45 56.48 4.14
C ALA A 58 -39.64 55.81 3.00
N ILE A 59 -39.86 54.50 2.86
CA ILE A 59 -39.36 53.62 1.78
C ILE A 59 -40.18 53.81 0.49
N PRO A 60 -39.52 53.80 -0.69
CA PRO A 60 -40.06 53.17 -1.89
C PRO A 60 -39.25 51.91 -2.28
N GLU A 61 -39.93 50.88 -2.78
CA GLU A 61 -39.33 49.59 -3.11
C GLU A 61 -38.49 49.63 -4.40
N GLN A 62 -37.27 49.08 -4.36
CA GLN A 62 -36.62 48.44 -5.51
C GLN A 62 -35.94 47.14 -5.06
N ALA A 63 -35.94 46.13 -5.94
CA ALA A 63 -35.81 44.73 -5.54
C ALA A 63 -34.38 44.30 -5.17
N LEU A 64 -34.27 43.52 -4.09
CA LEU A 64 -33.10 42.70 -3.79
C LEU A 64 -33.10 41.43 -4.68
N PRO A 65 -31.94 40.98 -5.20
CA PRO A 65 -31.81 39.64 -5.76
C PRO A 65 -31.93 38.55 -4.66
N PRO A 66 -32.23 37.29 -5.01
CA PRO A 66 -32.57 36.26 -4.04
C PRO A 66 -31.39 35.84 -3.15
N LEU A 67 -31.41 36.28 -1.89
CA LEU A 67 -30.56 35.78 -0.82
C LEU A 67 -31.05 34.39 -0.37
N GLY A 68 -30.64 33.34 -1.08
CA GLY A 68 -30.93 31.95 -0.76
C GLY A 68 -29.86 30.98 -1.29
N GLU A 69 -29.87 30.73 -2.60
CA GLU A 69 -29.06 29.68 -3.26
C GLU A 69 -27.54 29.82 -2.99
N ALA A 70 -27.02 31.05 -2.94
CA ALA A 70 -25.60 31.30 -2.69
C ALA A 70 -25.14 30.85 -1.30
N SER A 71 -26.01 30.86 -0.29
CA SER A 71 -25.67 30.46 1.08
C SER A 71 -25.67 28.93 1.23
N GLU A 72 -26.69 28.24 0.71
CA GLU A 72 -26.77 26.77 0.77
C GLU A 72 -25.59 26.13 0.02
N HIS A 73 -25.23 26.65 -1.16
CA HIS A 73 -24.06 26.18 -1.91
C HIS A 73 -22.74 26.35 -1.14
N GLN A 74 -22.55 27.46 -0.43
CA GLN A 74 -21.31 27.75 0.29
C GLN A 74 -21.19 26.88 1.57
N ASP A 75 -22.29 26.61 2.26
CA ASP A 75 -22.32 25.66 3.38
C ASP A 75 -22.08 24.20 2.93
N ILE A 76 -22.64 23.79 1.78
CA ILE A 76 -22.35 22.47 1.18
C ILE A 76 -20.86 22.35 0.84
N MET A 77 -20.28 23.39 0.26
CA MET A 77 -18.86 23.43 -0.11
C MET A 77 -17.94 23.34 1.11
N GLU A 78 -18.19 24.10 2.18
CA GLU A 78 -17.40 24.00 3.43
C GLU A 78 -17.55 22.64 4.12
N ARG A 79 -18.74 22.04 4.09
CA ARG A 79 -18.98 20.68 4.61
C ARG A 79 -18.19 19.64 3.82
N LEU A 80 -18.16 19.75 2.48
CA LEU A 80 -17.38 18.86 1.63
C LEU A 80 -15.86 19.05 1.84
N ILE A 81 -15.38 20.29 2.00
CA ILE A 81 -13.98 20.55 2.32
C ILE A 81 -13.58 19.84 3.61
N ARG A 82 -14.43 19.83 4.66
CA ARG A 82 -14.17 19.06 5.89
C ARG A 82 -14.12 17.55 5.66
N ILE A 83 -15.05 16.98 4.87
CA ILE A 83 -14.99 15.55 4.50
C ILE A 83 -13.66 15.22 3.80
N ILE A 84 -13.19 16.12 2.93
CA ILE A 84 -11.88 15.97 2.28
C ILE A 84 -10.76 16.06 3.32
N MET A 85 -10.76 17.05 4.23
CA MET A 85 -9.77 17.14 5.33
C MET A 85 -9.70 15.81 6.12
N ASP A 86 -10.84 15.32 6.60
CA ASP A 86 -10.93 14.11 7.43
C ASP A 86 -10.48 12.83 6.66
N ALA A 87 -10.74 12.76 5.35
CA ALA A 87 -10.32 11.63 4.50
C ALA A 87 -8.90 11.75 3.90
N THR A 88 -8.26 12.91 3.99
CA THR A 88 -6.95 13.17 3.38
C THR A 88 -5.81 13.41 4.38
N GLY A 89 -6.10 14.16 5.46
CA GLY A 89 -5.11 14.74 6.37
C GLY A 89 -4.76 16.20 6.05
N PHE A 90 -5.34 16.81 5.01
CA PHE A 90 -5.12 18.22 4.70
C PHE A 90 -5.80 19.17 5.71
N ASN A 91 -5.18 20.32 5.95
CA ASN A 91 -5.74 21.41 6.74
C ASN A 91 -6.72 22.24 5.89
N ARG A 92 -7.60 23.01 6.55
CA ARG A 92 -8.57 23.87 5.84
C ARG A 92 -7.90 24.87 4.91
N GLU A 93 -6.71 25.34 5.25
CA GLU A 93 -5.93 26.33 4.47
C GLU A 93 -5.28 25.73 3.22
N GLU A 94 -5.16 24.40 3.15
CA GLU A 94 -4.51 23.66 2.05
C GLU A 94 -5.51 23.24 0.94
N ILE A 95 -6.81 23.49 1.14
CA ILE A 95 -7.88 23.13 0.19
C ILE A 95 -8.59 24.41 -0.31
N GLN A 96 -8.40 24.72 -1.60
CA GLN A 96 -9.16 25.75 -2.31
C GLN A 96 -10.25 25.12 -3.19
N PRO A 97 -11.44 25.73 -3.36
CA PRO A 97 -12.57 25.07 -4.04
C PRO A 97 -12.33 24.65 -5.49
N ASP A 98 -11.47 25.36 -6.19
CA ASP A 98 -11.14 25.24 -7.61
C ASP A 98 -9.90 24.39 -7.92
N MET A 99 -9.23 23.85 -6.90
CA MET A 99 -8.13 22.88 -7.07
C MET A 99 -8.64 21.57 -7.71
N ASP A 100 -7.87 21.03 -8.65
CA ASP A 100 -8.09 19.71 -9.24
C ASP A 100 -7.74 18.63 -8.22
N LEU A 101 -8.76 17.84 -7.86
CA LEU A 101 -8.69 16.77 -6.86
C LEU A 101 -7.56 15.78 -7.16
N ARG A 102 -7.27 15.50 -8.43
CA ARG A 102 -6.32 14.46 -8.87
C ARG A 102 -4.91 15.02 -9.07
N ARG A 103 -4.80 16.28 -9.54
CA ARG A 103 -3.50 16.94 -9.83
C ARG A 103 -2.94 17.69 -8.63
N ASP A 104 -3.77 18.48 -7.97
CA ASP A 104 -3.32 19.48 -7.00
C ASP A 104 -3.44 18.91 -5.58
N LEU A 105 -4.56 18.22 -5.29
CA LEU A 105 -4.79 17.54 -4.00
C LEU A 105 -4.35 16.07 -3.97
N SER A 106 -3.85 15.52 -5.09
CA SER A 106 -3.37 14.13 -5.21
C SER A 106 -4.36 13.03 -4.74
N ILE A 107 -5.67 13.32 -4.74
CA ILE A 107 -6.74 12.39 -4.36
C ILE A 107 -6.90 11.35 -5.48
N ARG A 108 -6.20 10.23 -5.31
CA ARG A 108 -6.25 9.08 -6.22
C ARG A 108 -7.61 8.38 -6.17
N SER A 109 -7.88 7.56 -7.19
CA SER A 109 -9.12 6.78 -7.34
C SER A 109 -9.45 5.84 -6.18
N SER A 110 -8.50 5.54 -5.29
CA SER A 110 -8.72 4.77 -4.06
C SER A 110 -9.27 5.58 -2.88
N ARG A 111 -9.09 6.91 -2.84
CA ARG A 111 -9.65 7.78 -1.79
C ARG A 111 -10.97 8.45 -2.19
N LEU A 112 -11.24 8.60 -3.49
CA LEU A 112 -12.51 9.17 -3.96
C LEU A 112 -13.75 8.41 -3.43
N PRO A 113 -13.81 7.06 -3.40
CA PRO A 113 -14.96 6.34 -2.84
C PRO A 113 -15.19 6.64 -1.35
N VAL A 114 -14.13 6.82 -0.55
CA VAL A 114 -14.22 7.16 0.89
C VAL A 114 -14.80 8.56 1.09
N ILE A 115 -14.42 9.51 0.23
CA ILE A 115 -14.97 10.88 0.24
C ILE A 115 -16.44 10.89 -0.21
N MET A 116 -16.84 9.99 -1.12
CA MET A 116 -18.24 9.86 -1.55
C MET A 116 -19.11 9.19 -0.47
N ASP A 117 -18.68 8.08 0.14
CA ASP A 117 -19.39 7.40 1.25
C ASP A 117 -19.64 8.35 2.43
N ALA A 118 -18.61 9.10 2.84
CA ALA A 118 -18.75 10.13 3.87
C ALA A 118 -19.69 11.27 3.45
N ALA A 119 -19.75 11.63 2.16
CA ALA A 119 -20.69 12.62 1.64
C ALA A 119 -22.14 12.09 1.56
N GLU A 120 -22.36 10.83 1.19
CA GLU A 120 -23.68 10.18 1.29
C GLU A 120 -24.19 10.24 2.73
N HIS A 121 -23.34 9.85 3.69
CA HIS A 121 -23.66 9.86 5.12
C HIS A 121 -23.91 11.27 5.68
N GLN A 122 -23.12 12.28 5.31
CA GLN A 122 -23.20 13.63 5.87
C GLN A 122 -24.26 14.53 5.21
N PHE A 123 -24.58 14.30 3.93
CA PHE A 123 -25.63 15.04 3.21
C PHE A 123 -26.97 14.27 3.12
N GLY A 124 -27.02 12.99 3.50
CA GLY A 124 -28.24 12.18 3.41
C GLY A 124 -28.66 11.90 1.96
N ILE A 125 -27.68 11.72 1.08
CA ILE A 125 -27.88 11.50 -0.36
C ILE A 125 -27.44 10.08 -0.77
N THR A 126 -27.60 9.76 -2.05
CA THR A 126 -27.04 8.56 -2.67
C THR A 126 -26.25 9.01 -3.89
N ILE A 127 -25.02 8.51 -4.05
CA ILE A 127 -24.03 8.95 -5.04
C ILE A 127 -23.64 7.76 -5.89
N GLU A 128 -24.24 7.63 -7.07
CA GLU A 128 -23.73 6.73 -8.09
C GLU A 128 -22.39 7.27 -8.61
N LEU A 129 -21.29 6.50 -8.50
CA LEU A 129 -19.96 6.98 -8.89
C LEU A 129 -19.87 7.39 -10.37
N GLU A 130 -20.74 6.84 -11.22
CA GLU A 130 -20.83 7.18 -12.64
C GLU A 130 -21.17 8.67 -12.86
N ASP A 131 -21.97 9.27 -11.98
CA ASP A 131 -22.41 10.67 -12.05
C ASP A 131 -21.29 11.69 -11.73
N PHE A 132 -20.12 11.20 -11.33
CA PHE A 132 -18.96 11.96 -10.85
C PHE A 132 -17.65 11.62 -11.61
N ILE A 133 -17.69 10.80 -12.68
CA ILE A 133 -16.49 10.38 -13.44
C ILE A 133 -15.70 11.58 -14.02
N ASP A 134 -16.41 12.57 -14.58
CA ASP A 134 -15.85 13.77 -15.20
C ASP A 134 -15.54 14.90 -14.21
N VAL A 135 -15.90 14.74 -12.94
CA VAL A 135 -15.76 15.77 -11.90
C VAL A 135 -14.28 15.91 -11.48
N ARG A 136 -13.80 17.16 -11.40
CA ARG A 136 -12.38 17.47 -11.17
C ARG A 136 -12.10 18.36 -9.98
N THR A 137 -12.95 19.32 -9.63
CA THR A 137 -12.71 20.22 -8.48
C THR A 137 -13.64 19.95 -7.31
N VAL A 138 -13.27 20.44 -6.12
CA VAL A 138 -14.13 20.39 -4.92
C VAL A 138 -15.46 21.10 -5.16
N LYS A 139 -15.40 22.24 -5.87
CA LYS A 139 -16.55 23.05 -6.30
C LYS A 139 -17.49 22.29 -7.24
N ASP A 140 -16.95 21.51 -8.18
CA ASP A 140 -17.76 20.69 -9.09
C ASP A 140 -18.53 19.60 -8.33
N ILE A 141 -17.88 18.90 -7.37
CA ILE A 141 -18.57 17.94 -6.48
C ILE A 141 -19.67 18.66 -5.71
N ALA A 142 -19.39 19.79 -5.06
CA ALA A 142 -20.37 20.55 -4.27
C ALA A 142 -21.57 21.00 -5.13
N GLN A 143 -21.36 21.35 -6.40
CA GLN A 143 -22.44 21.66 -7.34
C GLN A 143 -23.26 20.43 -7.75
N ARG A 144 -22.63 19.26 -7.94
CA ARG A 144 -23.34 18.00 -8.25
C ARG A 144 -24.16 17.53 -7.04
N ILE A 145 -23.59 17.61 -5.84
CA ILE A 145 -24.25 17.31 -4.55
C ILE A 145 -25.47 18.20 -4.34
N SER A 146 -25.38 19.53 -4.53
CA SER A 146 -26.55 20.42 -4.37
C SER A 146 -27.69 20.01 -5.30
N LYS A 147 -27.42 19.73 -6.58
CA LYS A 147 -28.45 19.28 -7.54
C LYS A 147 -29.15 17.99 -7.10
N ILE A 148 -28.47 17.10 -6.39
CA ILE A 148 -29.05 15.87 -5.81
C ILE A 148 -29.90 16.21 -4.57
N ILE A 149 -29.44 17.13 -3.71
CA ILE A 149 -30.18 17.61 -2.53
C ILE A 149 -31.46 18.35 -2.94
N ASP A 150 -31.39 19.23 -3.93
CA ASP A 150 -32.54 19.96 -4.47
C ASP A 150 -33.56 19.01 -5.12
N GLY A 151 -33.08 17.94 -5.78
CA GLY A 151 -33.91 16.82 -6.23
C GLY A 151 -34.58 16.03 -5.09
N ARG A 152 -34.03 16.05 -3.86
CA ARG A 152 -34.61 15.39 -2.67
C ARG A 152 -35.56 16.26 -1.84
N LYS A 153 -35.70 17.57 -2.12
CA LYS A 153 -36.64 18.47 -1.41
C LYS A 153 -38.15 18.08 -1.57
N GLY A 154 -38.46 16.97 -2.26
CA GLY A 154 -39.81 16.41 -2.42
C GLY A 154 -40.25 15.30 -1.44
N THR A 155 -39.36 14.69 -0.65
CA THR A 155 -39.72 13.62 0.32
C THR A 155 -38.89 13.68 1.60
N SER A 156 -39.54 13.49 2.76
CA SER A 156 -38.87 13.47 4.07
C SER A 156 -39.37 12.33 4.96
N LEU A 157 -38.50 11.83 5.87
CA LEU A 157 -38.82 11.60 7.29
C LEU A 157 -37.60 11.16 8.12
N GLN A 158 -37.26 12.00 9.11
CA GLN A 158 -36.67 11.74 10.45
C GLN A 158 -35.60 10.63 10.69
N PRO A 159 -34.45 10.99 11.30
CA PRO A 159 -33.60 10.05 12.04
C PRO A 159 -34.08 9.84 13.49
N ALA A 160 -33.75 8.70 14.10
CA ALA A 160 -34.08 8.38 15.50
C ALA A 160 -32.83 8.32 16.38
N THR A 161 -32.84 9.04 17.51
CA THR A 161 -31.76 9.10 18.49
C THR A 161 -31.83 7.96 19.52
N LYS A 162 -30.66 7.48 19.97
CA LYS A 162 -30.46 6.86 21.29
C LYS A 162 -29.14 7.32 21.89
N SER A 163 -29.07 7.36 23.21
CA SER A 163 -28.07 8.11 23.97
C SER A 163 -27.60 7.35 25.21
N VAL A 164 -26.29 7.45 25.47
CA VAL A 164 -25.68 7.66 26.81
C VAL A 164 -25.93 6.60 27.90
N ASP A 165 -24.85 6.01 28.41
CA ASP A 165 -24.40 6.34 29.78
C ASP A 165 -22.88 6.13 29.95
N ASN A 166 -22.25 6.88 30.86
CA ASN A 166 -20.81 6.77 31.18
C ASN A 166 -20.53 7.32 32.61
N GLY A 167 -20.00 6.46 33.50
CA GLY A 167 -19.72 6.79 34.90
C GLY A 167 -18.34 7.44 35.17
N PRO A 168 -18.13 8.11 36.32
CA PRO A 168 -17.06 9.09 36.51
C PRO A 168 -15.69 8.56 37.01
N VAL A 169 -14.67 9.40 36.81
CA VAL A 169 -13.23 9.26 37.16
C VAL A 169 -12.98 9.40 38.67
N PRO A 170 -11.80 8.97 39.19
CA PRO A 170 -10.77 9.97 39.54
C PRO A 170 -9.30 9.55 39.29
N ASP A 171 -8.40 10.53 39.25
CA ASP A 171 -6.95 10.41 39.00
C ASP A 171 -6.13 9.62 40.04
N GLY A 172 -4.97 9.08 39.61
CA GLY A 172 -3.93 8.67 40.57
C GLY A 172 -2.69 7.92 40.04
N ILE A 173 -1.61 8.66 39.78
CA ILE A 173 -0.19 8.23 39.88
C ILE A 173 0.32 7.21 38.84
N LEU A 174 1.19 7.72 37.94
CA LEU A 174 2.28 7.05 37.22
C LEU A 174 2.50 5.54 37.51
N LYS A 175 1.97 4.70 36.62
CA LYS A 175 2.45 3.34 36.36
C LYS A 175 2.57 3.13 34.85
N THR A 176 3.40 2.15 34.46
CA THR A 176 3.61 1.69 33.08
C THR A 176 2.28 1.62 32.33
N SER A 177 2.12 2.41 31.26
CA SER A 177 0.80 2.62 30.67
C SER A 177 0.26 1.38 29.99
N GLU A 178 -1.06 1.25 30.00
CA GLU A 178 -1.79 0.08 29.52
C GLU A 178 -1.94 0.09 27.97
N ASP A 179 -1.19 0.97 27.28
CA ASP A 179 -1.19 1.16 25.82
C ASP A 179 -0.57 -0.01 25.03
N GLU A 180 0.06 -0.99 25.70
CA GLU A 180 0.36 -2.29 25.07
C GLU A 180 -0.91 -3.11 24.75
N ALA A 181 -2.11 -2.59 25.09
CA ALA A 181 -3.41 -3.18 24.80
C ALA A 181 -3.71 -3.40 23.30
N SER A 182 -3.22 -4.53 22.79
CA SER A 182 -3.71 -5.24 21.60
C SER A 182 -3.30 -4.70 20.21
N LEU A 183 -1.99 -4.62 19.94
CA LEU A 183 -1.53 -4.72 18.54
C LEU A 183 -2.07 -6.03 17.94
N LYS A 184 -2.96 -5.91 16.95
CA LYS A 184 -3.57 -7.06 16.26
C LYS A 184 -2.67 -7.59 15.16
N ARG A 185 -2.77 -8.89 14.89
CA ARG A 185 -2.09 -9.57 13.77
C ARG A 185 -3.09 -10.44 13.03
N LEU A 186 -2.88 -10.60 11.72
CA LEU A 186 -3.58 -11.62 10.94
C LEU A 186 -2.86 -12.96 11.12
N VAL A 187 -3.64 -14.01 11.36
CA VAL A 187 -3.19 -15.41 11.43
C VAL A 187 -3.95 -16.19 10.37
N PHE A 188 -3.21 -16.91 9.52
CA PHE A 188 -3.77 -17.63 8.37
C PHE A 188 -3.82 -19.13 8.65
N ASN A 189 -4.98 -19.72 8.37
CA ASN A 189 -5.22 -21.16 8.45
C ASN A 189 -5.67 -21.66 7.08
N TYR A 190 -5.28 -22.88 6.71
CA TYR A 190 -5.93 -23.56 5.58
C TYR A 190 -7.28 -24.10 6.04
N VAL A 191 -8.34 -23.67 5.35
CA VAL A 191 -9.73 -24.09 5.61
C VAL A 191 -10.33 -24.73 4.37
N THR A 192 -11.13 -25.78 4.58
CA THR A 192 -11.94 -26.37 3.49
C THR A 192 -13.01 -25.37 3.06
N THR A 193 -13.21 -25.19 1.76
CA THR A 193 -14.26 -24.33 1.20
C THR A 193 -15.14 -25.10 0.22
N ASN A 194 -16.40 -24.70 0.10
CA ASN A 194 -17.38 -25.20 -0.86
C ASN A 194 -18.13 -23.98 -1.42
N PRO A 195 -18.59 -24.00 -2.68
CA PRO A 195 -19.32 -22.88 -3.25
C PRO A 195 -20.76 -22.87 -2.69
N ALA A 196 -21.28 -21.70 -2.33
CA ALA A 196 -22.65 -21.58 -1.79
C ALA A 196 -23.72 -21.97 -2.85
N VAL A 197 -23.42 -21.70 -4.11
CA VAL A 197 -24.13 -22.18 -5.30
C VAL A 197 -23.05 -22.45 -6.35
N SER A 198 -23.11 -23.61 -7.03
CA SER A 198 -22.23 -23.89 -8.18
C SER A 198 -22.68 -23.08 -9.40
N ILE A 199 -21.75 -22.32 -9.99
CA ILE A 199 -21.96 -21.47 -11.17
C ILE A 199 -20.80 -21.71 -12.14
N PRO A 200 -20.80 -22.82 -12.90
CA PRO A 200 -19.72 -23.14 -13.83
C PRO A 200 -19.52 -22.03 -14.88
N THR A 201 -18.27 -21.73 -15.23
CA THR A 201 -17.98 -20.80 -16.33
C THR A 201 -18.46 -21.40 -17.66
N GLU A 202 -19.39 -20.69 -18.33
CA GLU A 202 -19.92 -21.08 -19.62
C GLU A 202 -18.85 -20.98 -20.72
N LEU A 203 -18.50 -22.13 -21.30
CA LEU A 203 -17.56 -22.26 -22.42
C LEU A 203 -18.27 -22.90 -23.62
N SER A 204 -17.91 -22.48 -24.83
CA SER A 204 -18.61 -22.84 -26.07
C SER A 204 -17.71 -23.43 -27.15
N SER A 205 -18.29 -24.30 -27.99
CA SER A 205 -17.63 -24.87 -29.16
C SER A 205 -17.15 -23.77 -30.12
N GLY A 206 -15.84 -23.74 -30.40
CA GLY A 206 -15.19 -22.69 -31.20
C GLY A 206 -14.56 -21.56 -30.38
N GLU A 207 -14.75 -21.55 -29.06
CA GLU A 207 -13.89 -20.79 -28.15
C GLU A 207 -12.56 -21.53 -27.92
N SER A 208 -11.52 -20.79 -27.50
CA SER A 208 -10.18 -21.35 -27.32
C SER A 208 -9.51 -20.95 -25.99
N VAL A 209 -8.63 -21.84 -25.51
CA VAL A 209 -7.87 -21.68 -24.27
C VAL A 209 -6.37 -21.85 -24.56
N LEU A 210 -5.57 -20.88 -24.13
CA LEU A 210 -4.12 -20.93 -24.19
C LEU A 210 -3.58 -21.76 -23.03
N LEU A 211 -2.68 -22.70 -23.31
CA LEU A 211 -1.99 -23.52 -22.31
C LEU A 211 -0.51 -23.15 -22.31
N LEU A 212 -0.09 -22.32 -21.35
CA LEU A 212 1.32 -21.98 -21.14
C LEU A 212 2.00 -23.10 -20.34
N SER A 213 3.00 -23.76 -20.94
CA SER A 213 3.82 -24.79 -20.27
C SER A 213 5.32 -24.50 -20.34
N PRO A 214 6.13 -25.00 -19.40
CA PRO A 214 7.57 -24.73 -19.37
C PRO A 214 8.35 -25.57 -20.39
N ASP A 215 7.77 -26.68 -20.84
CA ASP A 215 8.32 -27.62 -21.81
C ASP A 215 7.20 -28.21 -22.68
N TRP A 216 7.56 -28.81 -23.80
CA TRP A 216 6.63 -29.37 -24.79
C TRP A 216 6.18 -30.80 -24.44
N ASP A 217 7.00 -31.55 -23.71
CA ASP A 217 6.69 -32.91 -23.23
C ASP A 217 6.03 -32.91 -21.83
N ASP A 218 5.46 -31.77 -21.42
CA ASP A 218 4.73 -31.61 -20.17
C ASP A 218 3.43 -32.44 -20.17
N ARG A 219 3.44 -33.49 -19.33
CA ARG A 219 2.30 -34.39 -19.12
C ARG A 219 1.12 -33.71 -18.45
N LEU A 220 1.34 -32.72 -17.59
CA LEU A 220 0.27 -31.96 -16.96
C LEU A 220 -0.41 -31.08 -18.01
N SER A 221 0.36 -30.32 -18.81
CA SER A 221 -0.17 -29.53 -19.94
C SER A 221 -0.97 -30.38 -20.92
N THR A 222 -0.45 -31.56 -21.29
CA THR A 222 -1.16 -32.53 -22.13
C THR A 222 -2.49 -32.98 -21.50
N SER A 223 -2.49 -33.28 -20.20
CA SER A 223 -3.69 -33.74 -19.47
C SER A 223 -4.75 -32.65 -19.31
N VAL A 224 -4.32 -31.42 -19.01
CA VAL A 224 -5.17 -30.23 -18.96
C VAL A 224 -5.82 -29.99 -20.33
N GLY A 225 -5.05 -30.05 -21.42
CA GLY A 225 -5.58 -29.87 -22.78
C GLY A 225 -6.54 -30.98 -23.24
N ASP A 226 -6.37 -32.21 -22.77
CA ASP A 226 -7.34 -33.28 -22.98
C ASP A 226 -8.66 -33.04 -22.23
N ILE A 227 -8.61 -32.51 -21.01
CA ILE A 227 -9.82 -32.15 -20.24
C ILE A 227 -10.57 -30.99 -20.90
N PHE A 228 -9.88 -29.90 -21.28
CA PHE A 228 -10.51 -28.77 -21.95
C PHE A 228 -11.19 -29.14 -23.28
N ARG A 229 -10.56 -30.00 -24.10
CA ARG A 229 -11.16 -30.46 -25.36
C ARG A 229 -12.33 -31.43 -25.18
N ARG A 230 -12.27 -32.32 -24.17
CA ARG A 230 -13.29 -33.38 -23.98
C ARG A 230 -14.50 -32.90 -23.17
N ASP A 231 -14.25 -32.29 -22.02
CA ASP A 231 -15.29 -31.90 -21.06
C ASP A 231 -15.86 -30.51 -21.37
N PHE A 232 -14.98 -29.53 -21.62
CA PHE A 232 -15.38 -28.13 -21.87
C PHE A 232 -15.60 -27.80 -23.36
N ARG A 233 -15.20 -28.69 -24.27
CA ARG A 233 -15.41 -28.60 -25.73
C ARG A 233 -14.84 -27.33 -26.38
N VAL A 234 -13.74 -26.81 -25.83
CA VAL A 234 -12.98 -25.68 -26.38
C VAL A 234 -11.71 -26.17 -27.09
N GLU A 235 -11.24 -25.39 -28.05
CA GLU A 235 -9.92 -25.61 -28.65
C GLU A 235 -8.80 -25.22 -27.69
N THR A 236 -7.65 -25.88 -27.81
CA THR A 236 -6.52 -25.67 -26.89
C THR A 236 -5.24 -25.36 -27.64
N PHE A 237 -4.65 -24.20 -27.37
CA PHE A 237 -3.39 -23.75 -27.97
C PHE A 237 -2.23 -23.92 -26.97
N PRO A 238 -1.41 -24.99 -27.07
CA PRO A 238 -0.22 -25.14 -26.24
C PRO A 238 0.88 -24.19 -26.71
N MET A 239 1.51 -23.47 -25.77
CA MET A 239 2.64 -22.59 -26.03
C MET A 239 3.71 -22.76 -24.94
N VAL A 240 4.94 -23.08 -25.36
CA VAL A 240 6.08 -23.23 -24.44
C VAL A 240 6.70 -21.88 -24.14
N PHE A 241 6.94 -21.58 -22.85
CA PHE A 241 7.40 -20.25 -22.39
C PHE A 241 8.82 -20.18 -21.83
N MET A 242 9.57 -21.29 -21.75
CA MET A 242 10.95 -21.31 -21.24
C MET A 242 12.01 -21.80 -22.24
N GLN A 243 11.65 -21.99 -23.52
CA GLN A 243 12.53 -22.56 -24.55
C GLN A 243 12.26 -21.91 -25.91
N GLY A 244 13.25 -21.20 -26.46
CA GLY A 244 13.08 -20.35 -27.64
C GLY A 244 13.20 -21.02 -29.02
N ASN A 245 13.56 -22.30 -29.10
CA ASN A 245 13.64 -23.04 -30.36
C ASN A 245 13.55 -24.56 -30.10
N LEU A 246 12.49 -25.20 -30.61
CA LEU A 246 12.19 -26.62 -30.41
C LEU A 246 12.29 -27.44 -31.71
N GLY A 247 12.91 -26.86 -32.75
CA GLY A 247 13.11 -27.50 -34.06
C GLY A 247 12.16 -27.00 -35.16
N PRO A 248 12.31 -27.49 -36.40
CA PRO A 248 11.74 -26.89 -37.62
C PRO A 248 10.21 -26.97 -37.78
N SER A 249 9.50 -27.46 -36.77
CA SER A 249 8.03 -27.55 -36.73
C SER A 249 7.43 -27.27 -35.35
N LYS A 250 8.23 -26.76 -34.41
CA LYS A 250 7.81 -26.39 -33.06
C LYS A 250 8.41 -25.03 -32.70
N GLU A 251 7.58 -24.00 -32.72
CA GLU A 251 7.95 -22.73 -32.09
C GLU A 251 7.78 -22.81 -30.58
N GLY A 252 8.60 -22.04 -29.89
CA GLY A 252 8.61 -21.90 -28.44
C GLY A 252 9.22 -20.54 -28.11
N HIS A 253 8.86 -20.02 -26.95
CA HIS A 253 9.27 -18.70 -26.49
C HIS A 253 10.09 -18.86 -25.21
N ASP A 254 11.02 -17.94 -24.96
CA ASP A 254 11.69 -17.82 -23.67
C ASP A 254 11.34 -16.46 -23.06
N ILE A 255 10.27 -16.42 -22.27
CA ILE A 255 9.67 -15.18 -21.78
C ILE A 255 10.51 -14.50 -20.69
N ARG A 256 11.65 -15.09 -20.32
CA ARG A 256 12.69 -14.44 -19.49
C ARG A 256 13.52 -13.43 -20.30
N THR A 257 13.39 -13.44 -21.62
CA THR A 257 14.01 -12.49 -22.55
C THR A 257 12.95 -11.54 -23.10
N ASP A 258 13.30 -10.27 -23.34
CA ASP A 258 12.39 -9.28 -23.94
C ASP A 258 11.84 -9.75 -25.28
N GLU A 259 12.71 -10.28 -26.16
CA GLU A 259 12.26 -10.79 -27.46
C GLU A 259 11.31 -11.97 -27.35
N GLY A 260 11.59 -12.92 -26.45
CA GLY A 260 10.76 -14.11 -26.26
C GLY A 260 9.40 -13.74 -25.67
N ALA A 261 9.36 -12.82 -24.70
CA ALA A 261 8.13 -12.28 -24.14
C ALA A 261 7.32 -11.48 -25.19
N SER A 262 7.98 -10.66 -26.02
CA SER A 262 7.32 -9.94 -27.13
C SER A 262 6.72 -10.92 -28.13
N ARG A 263 7.51 -11.86 -28.67
CA ARG A 263 7.00 -12.85 -29.64
C ARG A 263 5.83 -13.67 -29.08
N ALA A 264 5.85 -14.01 -27.78
CA ALA A 264 4.75 -14.72 -27.13
C ALA A 264 3.50 -13.83 -26.96
N ALA A 265 3.68 -12.54 -26.67
CA ALA A 265 2.58 -11.58 -26.66
C ALA A 265 1.99 -11.39 -28.07
N ASP A 266 2.82 -11.26 -29.10
CA ASP A 266 2.40 -11.15 -30.50
C ASP A 266 1.58 -12.38 -30.93
N THR A 267 2.02 -13.59 -30.56
CA THR A 267 1.25 -14.83 -30.75
C THR A 267 -0.10 -14.78 -30.03
N ILE A 268 -0.15 -14.37 -28.75
CA ILE A 268 -1.41 -14.27 -27.98
C ILE A 268 -2.37 -13.25 -28.60
N ALA A 269 -1.87 -12.10 -29.08
CA ALA A 269 -2.68 -11.07 -29.71
C ALA A 269 -3.32 -11.54 -31.04
N GLY A 270 -2.71 -12.53 -31.70
CA GLY A 270 -3.25 -13.18 -32.90
C GLY A 270 -4.32 -14.25 -32.63
N LEU A 271 -4.51 -14.70 -31.38
CA LEU A 271 -5.46 -15.76 -31.05
C LEU A 271 -6.87 -15.18 -30.79
N ALA A 272 -7.84 -15.56 -31.64
CA ALA A 272 -9.24 -15.22 -31.47
C ALA A 272 -10.18 -16.35 -31.91
N PRO A 273 -11.29 -16.63 -31.19
CA PRO A 273 -11.66 -16.06 -29.89
C PRO A 273 -10.94 -16.78 -28.74
N LEU A 274 -10.03 -16.08 -28.07
CA LEU A 274 -9.32 -16.56 -26.88
C LEU A 274 -10.12 -16.18 -25.62
N VAL A 275 -10.51 -17.18 -24.82
CA VAL A 275 -11.37 -16.99 -23.64
C VAL A 275 -10.69 -17.37 -22.32
N GLY A 276 -9.65 -18.19 -22.37
CA GLY A 276 -8.95 -18.65 -21.18
C GLY A 276 -7.43 -18.69 -21.34
N MET A 277 -6.73 -18.48 -20.24
CA MET A 277 -5.30 -18.74 -20.12
C MET A 277 -5.05 -19.67 -18.94
N VAL A 278 -4.41 -20.81 -19.18
CA VAL A 278 -3.89 -21.69 -18.13
C VAL A 278 -2.37 -21.58 -18.11
N ILE A 279 -1.80 -21.42 -16.92
CA ILE A 279 -0.36 -21.22 -16.70
C ILE A 279 0.15 -22.35 -15.82
N ILE A 280 0.94 -23.26 -16.37
CA ILE A 280 1.52 -24.37 -15.63
C ILE A 280 2.96 -24.02 -15.29
N LEU A 281 3.29 -24.03 -13.99
CA LEU A 281 4.66 -23.79 -13.54
C LEU A 281 5.51 -25.07 -13.64
N PRO A 282 6.85 -24.95 -13.76
CA PRO A 282 7.75 -26.10 -13.73
C PRO A 282 7.51 -27.01 -12.54
N GLN A 283 7.55 -28.31 -12.76
CA GLN A 283 7.58 -29.31 -11.68
C GLN A 283 9.01 -29.79 -11.42
N GLN A 284 9.24 -30.39 -10.25
CA GLN A 284 10.48 -31.09 -9.90
C GLN A 284 11.03 -31.94 -11.07
N GLY A 285 12.32 -31.78 -11.35
CA GLY A 285 13.04 -32.54 -12.38
C GLY A 285 13.26 -31.79 -13.70
N VAL A 286 12.57 -30.66 -13.96
CA VAL A 286 12.91 -29.72 -15.07
C VAL A 286 14.15 -28.87 -14.69
N SER A 287 15.18 -29.54 -14.17
CA SER A 287 16.32 -28.97 -13.48
C SER A 287 17.38 -28.50 -14.47
N GLY A 288 17.25 -27.24 -14.91
CA GLY A 288 18.26 -26.62 -15.76
C GLY A 288 18.00 -25.18 -16.18
N SER A 289 16.76 -24.70 -16.10
CA SER A 289 16.38 -23.39 -16.66
C SER A 289 16.44 -22.25 -15.64
N LEU A 290 15.84 -22.38 -14.46
CA LEU A 290 15.86 -21.35 -13.40
C LEU A 290 17.06 -21.56 -12.45
N ARG A 291 18.27 -21.19 -12.92
CA ARG A 291 19.51 -21.37 -12.14
C ARG A 291 19.82 -20.18 -11.23
N HIS A 292 19.42 -18.99 -11.64
CA HIS A 292 19.67 -17.73 -10.96
C HIS A 292 18.34 -17.14 -10.47
N MET A 293 18.36 -16.33 -9.41
CA MET A 293 17.14 -15.73 -8.84
C MET A 293 16.59 -14.63 -9.77
N GLU A 294 17.51 -14.03 -10.52
CA GLU A 294 17.32 -13.15 -11.64
C GLU A 294 16.43 -13.80 -12.73
N ASP A 295 16.56 -15.11 -12.95
CA ASP A 295 15.72 -15.86 -13.90
C ASP A 295 14.27 -16.03 -13.41
N VAL A 296 14.08 -16.10 -12.08
CA VAL A 296 12.76 -16.14 -11.43
C VAL A 296 12.06 -14.78 -11.57
N SER A 297 12.78 -13.67 -11.37
CA SER A 297 12.19 -12.33 -11.55
C SER A 297 11.86 -12.05 -13.02
N ARG A 298 12.77 -12.41 -13.94
CA ARG A 298 12.53 -12.36 -15.41
C ARG A 298 11.32 -13.19 -15.84
N LEU A 299 11.16 -14.40 -15.27
CA LEU A 299 9.99 -15.23 -15.55
C LEU A 299 8.69 -14.55 -15.10
N LEU A 300 8.66 -13.95 -13.90
CA LEU A 300 7.49 -13.24 -13.41
C LEU A 300 7.14 -12.01 -14.28
N ARG A 301 8.15 -11.24 -14.72
CA ARG A 301 8.00 -10.15 -15.70
C ARG A 301 7.43 -10.65 -17.02
N GLY A 302 7.93 -11.77 -17.53
CA GLY A 302 7.41 -12.42 -18.74
C GLY A 302 5.94 -12.81 -18.60
N LEU A 303 5.57 -13.45 -17.49
CA LEU A 303 4.18 -13.86 -17.21
C LEU A 303 3.25 -12.64 -17.07
N PHE A 304 3.72 -11.53 -16.48
CA PHE A 304 3.00 -10.26 -16.45
C PHE A 304 2.74 -9.71 -17.86
N ILE A 305 3.74 -9.76 -18.77
CA ILE A 305 3.56 -9.35 -20.17
C ILE A 305 2.47 -10.19 -20.86
N LEU A 306 2.54 -11.53 -20.76
CA LEU A 306 1.56 -12.40 -21.42
C LEU A 306 0.14 -12.21 -20.85
N LEU A 307 0.03 -12.08 -19.53
CA LEU A 307 -1.22 -11.81 -18.84
C LEU A 307 -1.83 -10.47 -19.29
N LYS A 308 -1.02 -9.42 -19.38
CA LYS A 308 -1.44 -8.10 -19.84
C LYS A 308 -2.00 -8.15 -21.27
N THR A 309 -1.37 -8.90 -22.17
CA THR A 309 -1.87 -9.08 -23.53
C THR A 309 -3.16 -9.91 -23.57
N PHE A 310 -3.25 -11.00 -22.79
CA PHE A 310 -4.51 -11.76 -22.67
C PHE A 310 -5.66 -10.88 -22.16
N LEU A 311 -5.40 -10.00 -21.19
CA LEU A 311 -6.41 -9.09 -20.64
C LEU A 311 -6.85 -7.97 -21.60
N GLN A 312 -6.18 -7.81 -22.75
CA GLN A 312 -6.63 -6.96 -23.85
C GLN A 312 -7.53 -7.70 -24.85
N THR A 313 -7.56 -9.03 -24.85
CA THR A 313 -8.43 -9.81 -25.76
C THR A 313 -9.92 -9.61 -25.43
N PRO A 314 -10.81 -9.55 -26.44
CA PRO A 314 -12.21 -9.17 -26.23
C PRO A 314 -13.06 -10.25 -25.54
N SER A 315 -12.64 -11.52 -25.59
CA SER A 315 -13.46 -12.67 -25.18
C SER A 315 -12.99 -13.33 -23.88
N ARG A 316 -11.99 -12.76 -23.20
CA ARG A 316 -11.43 -13.22 -21.92
C ARG A 316 -12.50 -13.52 -20.85
N LYS A 317 -12.37 -14.68 -20.21
CA LYS A 317 -13.24 -15.16 -19.11
C LYS A 317 -12.44 -15.57 -17.86
N PHE A 318 -11.30 -16.26 -18.04
CA PHE A 318 -10.55 -16.80 -16.90
C PHE A 318 -9.02 -16.84 -17.09
N VAL A 319 -8.30 -16.85 -15.97
CA VAL A 319 -6.88 -17.18 -15.86
C VAL A 319 -6.66 -18.15 -14.69
N VAL A 320 -6.07 -19.32 -14.95
CA VAL A 320 -5.76 -20.34 -13.93
C VAL A 320 -4.26 -20.64 -13.92
N LEU A 321 -3.58 -20.35 -12.82
CA LEU A 321 -2.21 -20.80 -12.55
C LEU A 321 -2.25 -22.16 -11.85
N ILE A 322 -1.53 -23.16 -12.32
CA ILE A 322 -1.44 -24.50 -11.71
C ILE A 322 -0.02 -24.74 -11.20
N HIS A 323 0.11 -25.19 -9.94
CA HIS A 323 1.39 -25.53 -9.31
C HIS A 323 1.24 -26.69 -8.31
N SER A 324 2.35 -27.32 -7.93
CA SER A 324 2.35 -28.48 -7.00
C SER A 324 2.57 -28.05 -5.54
N GLU A 325 1.95 -28.75 -4.58
CA GLU A 325 2.33 -28.67 -3.16
C GLU A 325 3.75 -29.22 -2.91
N GLU A 326 4.13 -30.28 -3.64
CA GLU A 326 5.38 -31.00 -3.36
C GLU A 326 6.64 -30.23 -3.76
N ASP A 327 6.51 -29.21 -4.61
CA ASP A 327 7.61 -28.40 -5.10
C ASP A 327 8.09 -27.40 -4.02
N LYS A 328 8.86 -27.96 -3.08
CA LYS A 328 9.61 -27.24 -2.04
C LYS A 328 10.79 -26.45 -2.61
N GLU A 329 11.08 -26.58 -3.91
CA GLU A 329 12.16 -25.87 -4.59
C GLU A 329 11.80 -24.40 -4.85
N LYS A 330 12.76 -23.50 -4.62
CA LYS A 330 12.63 -22.04 -4.83
C LYS A 330 12.15 -21.69 -6.25
N SER A 331 12.68 -22.40 -7.24
CA SER A 331 12.42 -22.20 -8.67
C SER A 331 10.93 -22.25 -9.03
N VAL A 332 10.14 -23.08 -8.35
CA VAL A 332 8.70 -23.25 -8.58
C VAL A 332 7.88 -22.39 -7.63
N ARG A 333 8.21 -22.38 -6.34
CA ARG A 333 7.40 -21.71 -5.32
C ARG A 333 7.40 -20.18 -5.46
N LEU A 334 8.53 -19.59 -5.85
CA LEU A 334 8.67 -18.13 -5.88
C LEU A 334 7.86 -17.48 -7.02
N PRO A 335 7.86 -18.01 -8.27
CA PRO A 335 6.89 -17.60 -9.29
C PRO A 335 5.42 -17.77 -8.85
N ALA A 336 5.08 -18.87 -8.18
CA ALA A 336 3.70 -19.12 -7.74
C ALA A 336 3.20 -18.04 -6.76
N GLU A 337 3.99 -17.73 -5.74
CA GLU A 337 3.65 -16.71 -4.75
C GLU A 337 3.71 -15.28 -5.34
N GLY A 338 4.58 -15.02 -6.33
CA GLY A 338 4.57 -13.77 -7.09
C GLY A 338 3.31 -13.59 -7.93
N MET A 339 2.92 -14.62 -8.69
CA MET A 339 1.71 -14.62 -9.52
C MET A 339 0.43 -14.54 -8.68
N LEU A 340 0.39 -15.16 -7.50
CA LEU A 340 -0.73 -15.00 -6.57
C LEU A 340 -0.87 -13.56 -6.07
N GLY A 341 0.24 -12.91 -5.69
CA GLY A 341 0.24 -11.48 -5.36
C GLY A 341 -0.28 -10.60 -6.50
N LEU A 342 0.11 -10.92 -7.75
CA LEU A 342 -0.38 -10.25 -8.96
C LEU A 342 -1.90 -10.45 -9.12
N PHE A 343 -2.38 -11.70 -9.07
CA PHE A 343 -3.78 -12.06 -9.29
C PHE A 343 -4.72 -11.48 -8.24
N LEU A 344 -4.29 -11.37 -6.98
CA LEU A 344 -5.09 -10.76 -5.90
C LEU A 344 -5.45 -9.28 -6.21
N SER A 345 -4.52 -8.52 -6.80
CA SER A 345 -4.81 -7.16 -7.28
C SER A 345 -5.57 -7.18 -8.62
N ALA A 346 -5.16 -8.03 -9.57
CA ALA A 346 -5.75 -8.08 -10.91
C ALA A 346 -7.24 -8.48 -10.91
N ALA A 347 -7.66 -9.36 -10.00
CA ALA A 347 -9.06 -9.74 -9.83
C ALA A 347 -9.97 -8.57 -9.41
N GLN A 348 -9.42 -7.59 -8.68
CA GLN A 348 -10.14 -6.38 -8.28
C GLN A 348 -10.19 -5.34 -9.42
N GLU A 349 -9.17 -5.30 -10.28
CA GLU A 349 -9.13 -4.45 -11.48
C GLU A 349 -9.96 -5.00 -12.64
N HIS A 350 -10.19 -6.32 -12.68
CA HIS A 350 -10.87 -7.02 -13.77
C HIS A 350 -11.92 -8.03 -13.25
N PRO A 351 -12.98 -7.60 -12.52
CA PRO A 351 -13.97 -8.50 -11.90
C PRO A 351 -14.81 -9.32 -12.90
N ALA A 352 -14.76 -9.00 -14.19
CA ALA A 352 -15.33 -9.81 -15.27
C ALA A 352 -14.48 -11.04 -15.64
N VAL A 353 -13.21 -11.11 -15.18
CA VAL A 353 -12.27 -12.21 -15.42
C VAL A 353 -12.02 -12.96 -14.12
N GLN A 354 -12.17 -14.28 -14.15
CA GLN A 354 -11.92 -15.15 -13.01
C GLN A 354 -10.43 -15.46 -12.90
N PHE A 355 -9.76 -15.05 -11.81
CA PHE A 355 -8.35 -15.37 -11.55
C PHE A 355 -8.23 -16.45 -10.47
N ARG A 356 -7.44 -17.49 -10.71
CA ARG A 356 -7.16 -18.57 -9.75
C ARG A 356 -5.68 -18.92 -9.70
N THR A 357 -5.18 -19.23 -8.52
CA THR A 357 -4.03 -20.13 -8.35
C THR A 357 -4.54 -21.44 -7.76
N LEU A 358 -4.21 -22.56 -8.40
CA LEU A 358 -4.66 -23.90 -8.09
C LEU A 358 -3.46 -24.77 -7.71
N GLU A 359 -3.28 -25.01 -6.41
CA GLU A 359 -2.31 -25.97 -5.90
C GLU A 359 -2.86 -27.40 -6.00
N ILE A 360 -2.06 -28.32 -6.54
CA ILE A 360 -2.41 -29.75 -6.68
C ILE A 360 -1.36 -30.67 -6.02
N GLY A 361 -1.78 -31.88 -5.64
CA GLY A 361 -0.89 -32.98 -5.25
C GLY A 361 -0.77 -34.04 -6.35
N ARG A 362 0.03 -35.10 -6.13
CA ARG A 362 0.20 -36.20 -7.09
C ARG A 362 -1.12 -36.90 -7.45
N ASP A 363 -1.94 -37.14 -6.44
CA ASP A 363 -3.17 -37.93 -6.53
C ASP A 363 -4.44 -37.05 -6.68
N THR A 364 -4.25 -35.76 -7.00
CA THR A 364 -5.36 -34.83 -7.26
C THR A 364 -6.08 -35.20 -8.56
N ASP A 365 -7.40 -35.42 -8.48
CA ASP A 365 -8.26 -35.43 -9.67
C ASP A 365 -8.23 -34.05 -10.34
N LEU A 366 -7.42 -33.95 -11.38
CA LEU A 366 -7.23 -32.74 -12.19
C LEU A 366 -8.52 -32.28 -12.87
N ARG A 367 -9.45 -33.19 -13.19
CA ARG A 367 -10.74 -32.86 -13.80
C ARG A 367 -11.64 -32.18 -12.79
N ALA A 368 -11.77 -32.75 -11.59
CA ALA A 368 -12.49 -32.12 -10.48
C ALA A 368 -11.89 -30.75 -10.15
N ALA A 369 -10.56 -30.68 -9.96
CA ALA A 369 -9.84 -29.46 -9.63
C ALA A 369 -10.00 -28.33 -10.68
N LEU A 370 -10.05 -28.67 -11.98
CA LEU A 370 -10.33 -27.71 -13.05
C LEU A 370 -11.80 -27.27 -13.09
N CYS A 371 -12.75 -28.18 -12.82
CA CYS A 371 -14.16 -27.81 -12.67
C CYS A 371 -14.37 -26.83 -11.50
N ASP A 372 -13.79 -27.10 -10.33
CA ASP A 372 -13.83 -26.21 -9.17
C ASP A 372 -13.17 -24.85 -9.47
N ALA A 373 -11.97 -24.83 -10.06
CA ALA A 373 -11.28 -23.59 -10.39
C ALA A 373 -12.11 -22.68 -11.32
N LEU A 374 -12.81 -23.28 -12.30
CA LEU A 374 -13.67 -22.59 -13.25
C LEU A 374 -15.09 -22.30 -12.72
N ASP A 375 -15.46 -22.74 -11.52
CA ASP A 375 -16.74 -22.43 -10.90
C ASP A 375 -16.70 -21.02 -10.28
N ARG A 376 -17.61 -20.14 -10.73
CA ARG A 376 -17.75 -18.74 -10.32
C ARG A 376 -18.45 -18.57 -8.96
N GLY A 377 -18.99 -19.65 -8.40
CA GLY A 377 -19.49 -19.74 -7.03
C GLY A 377 -18.39 -19.68 -5.96
N TYR A 378 -17.13 -19.98 -6.33
CA TYR A 378 -15.96 -19.67 -5.52
C TYR A 378 -15.51 -18.22 -5.76
N THR A 379 -15.28 -17.45 -4.70
CA THR A 379 -14.85 -16.04 -4.77
C THR A 379 -13.35 -15.84 -4.55
N MET A 380 -12.64 -16.80 -3.95
CA MET A 380 -11.21 -16.71 -3.63
C MET A 380 -10.31 -16.88 -4.86
N VAL A 381 -9.15 -16.23 -4.82
CA VAL A 381 -8.07 -16.40 -5.83
C VAL A 381 -7.17 -17.58 -5.47
N GLU A 382 -6.80 -17.75 -4.19
CA GLU A 382 -5.98 -18.86 -3.70
C GLU A 382 -6.85 -20.11 -3.49
N MET A 383 -6.61 -21.18 -4.26
CA MET A 383 -7.24 -22.49 -4.13
C MET A 383 -6.18 -23.59 -4.05
N ALA A 384 -6.43 -24.63 -3.26
CA ALA A 384 -5.68 -25.88 -3.26
C ALA A 384 -6.65 -27.06 -3.30
N HIS A 385 -6.51 -27.99 -4.24
CA HIS A 385 -7.42 -29.14 -4.38
C HIS A 385 -6.76 -30.45 -3.95
N ARG A 386 -7.22 -31.01 -2.83
CA ARG A 386 -6.65 -32.19 -2.15
C ARG A 386 -7.78 -33.10 -1.68
N ASP A 387 -7.62 -34.43 -1.78
CA ASP A 387 -8.60 -35.44 -1.32
C ASP A 387 -10.05 -35.20 -1.82
N GLY A 388 -10.21 -34.66 -3.02
CA GLY A 388 -11.53 -34.31 -3.60
C GLY A 388 -12.21 -33.12 -2.93
N ARG A 389 -11.43 -32.17 -2.38
CA ARG A 389 -11.91 -30.96 -1.69
C ARG A 389 -11.07 -29.75 -2.04
N VAL A 390 -11.71 -28.59 -2.09
CA VAL A 390 -11.03 -27.30 -2.20
C VAL A 390 -10.69 -26.76 -0.82
N PHE A 391 -9.48 -26.21 -0.69
CA PHE A 391 -8.99 -25.46 0.46
C PHE A 391 -8.56 -24.06 0.03
N THR A 392 -8.61 -23.11 0.97
CA THR A 392 -8.06 -21.75 0.80
C THR A 392 -7.41 -21.27 2.10
N SER A 393 -6.69 -20.15 2.03
CA SER A 393 -6.01 -19.52 3.15
C SER A 393 -6.91 -18.44 3.77
N GLU A 394 -7.54 -18.74 4.91
CA GLU A 394 -8.42 -17.81 5.62
C GLU A 394 -7.64 -17.07 6.73
N GLY A 395 -7.74 -15.73 6.72
CA GLY A 395 -7.06 -14.86 7.68
C GLY A 395 -7.99 -14.37 8.78
N HIS A 396 -7.66 -14.65 10.04
CA HIS A 396 -8.39 -14.13 11.20
C HIS A 396 -7.55 -13.16 12.01
N ILE A 397 -8.22 -12.21 12.68
CA ILE A 397 -7.59 -11.29 13.64
C ILE A 397 -7.31 -12.03 14.95
N ALA A 398 -6.05 -11.99 15.39
CA ALA A 398 -5.62 -12.45 16.70
C ALA A 398 -4.81 -11.36 17.43
N PRO A 399 -4.75 -11.36 18.78
CA PRO A 399 -3.81 -10.51 19.49
C PRO A 399 -2.36 -10.90 19.17
N SER A 400 -1.48 -9.91 19.13
CA SER A 400 -0.03 -10.13 19.20
C SER A 400 0.35 -10.45 20.64
N LEU A 401 1.13 -11.52 20.82
CA LEU A 401 1.66 -11.91 22.12
C LEU A 401 3.12 -11.47 22.20
N PHE A 402 3.33 -10.27 22.71
CA PHE A 402 4.66 -9.85 23.17
C PHE A 402 5.05 -10.69 24.40
N ARG A 403 6.36 -10.77 24.65
CA ARG A 403 6.94 -11.46 25.81
C ARG A 403 8.09 -10.60 26.32
N ASP A 404 8.16 -10.38 27.62
CA ASP A 404 9.04 -9.43 28.34
C ASP A 404 10.55 -9.61 28.12
N ARG A 405 10.95 -10.63 27.36
CA ARG A 405 12.33 -10.88 26.94
C ARG A 405 12.45 -10.74 25.44
N SER A 406 13.11 -9.67 25.02
CA SER A 406 13.67 -9.50 23.69
C SER A 406 14.62 -10.67 23.38
N SER A 407 14.08 -11.74 22.79
CA SER A 407 14.86 -12.93 22.42
C SER A 407 15.84 -12.68 21.26
N LEU A 408 15.98 -11.44 20.81
CA LEU A 408 16.90 -10.98 19.78
C LEU A 408 18.32 -10.97 20.37
N ASP A 409 19.13 -11.95 19.99
CA ASP A 409 20.54 -12.04 20.36
C ASP A 409 21.35 -11.00 19.57
N LEU A 410 21.37 -9.76 20.06
CA LEU A 410 22.08 -8.62 19.47
C LEU A 410 22.87 -7.91 20.58
N SER A 411 24.19 -7.90 20.43
CA SER A 411 25.13 -7.38 21.42
C SER A 411 25.52 -5.94 21.08
N PRO A 412 25.91 -5.11 22.06
CA PRO A 412 26.50 -3.81 21.78
C PRO A 412 27.70 -3.92 20.83
N GLY A 413 27.67 -3.15 19.74
CA GLY A 413 28.68 -3.17 18.69
C GLY A 413 28.50 -4.22 17.57
N ASP A 414 27.54 -5.16 17.68
CA ASP A 414 27.19 -6.05 16.55
C ASP A 414 26.63 -5.22 15.37
N VAL A 415 26.97 -5.59 14.13
CA VAL A 415 26.57 -4.82 12.94
C VAL A 415 25.20 -5.28 12.42
N VAL A 416 24.28 -4.33 12.19
CA VAL A 416 23.00 -4.53 11.51
C VAL A 416 22.97 -3.68 10.23
N VAL A 417 22.77 -4.34 9.09
CA VAL A 417 22.65 -3.69 7.79
C VAL A 417 21.17 -3.48 7.46
N MET A 418 20.81 -2.27 7.03
CA MET A 418 19.43 -1.86 6.75
C MET A 418 19.31 -1.28 5.33
N SER A 419 18.59 -1.96 4.44
CA SER A 419 18.29 -1.41 3.11
C SER A 419 17.03 -0.52 3.15
N GLY A 420 16.91 0.38 2.18
CA GLY A 420 15.87 1.41 2.17
C GLY A 420 16.38 2.79 2.60
N GLY A 421 17.70 2.95 2.72
CA GLY A 421 18.35 4.25 2.70
C GLY A 421 17.95 5.20 3.82
N ALA A 422 17.83 4.71 5.06
CA ALA A 422 17.65 5.54 6.27
C ALA A 422 16.44 6.50 6.30
N THR A 423 15.40 6.28 5.49
CA THR A 423 14.17 7.10 5.49
C THR A 423 12.93 6.32 5.97
N GLY A 424 11.87 7.04 6.31
CA GLY A 424 10.55 6.52 6.64
C GLY A 424 10.57 5.38 7.66
N ILE A 425 9.90 4.27 7.33
CA ILE A 425 9.80 3.08 8.19
C ILE A 425 11.18 2.56 8.62
N GLY A 426 12.19 2.66 7.75
CA GLY A 426 13.58 2.28 8.06
C GLY A 426 14.22 3.14 9.16
N ALA A 427 13.97 4.45 9.15
CA ALA A 427 14.44 5.38 10.19
C ALA A 427 13.78 5.09 11.55
N HIS A 428 12.47 4.80 11.56
CA HIS A 428 11.75 4.48 12.80
C HIS A 428 12.22 3.15 13.41
N LEU A 429 12.39 2.10 12.59
CA LEU A 429 12.94 0.82 13.04
C LEU A 429 14.38 0.94 13.55
N ALA A 430 15.21 1.80 12.95
CA ALA A 430 16.56 2.07 13.42
C ALA A 430 16.56 2.69 14.83
N ARG A 431 15.70 3.68 15.08
CA ARG A 431 15.53 4.26 16.42
C ARG A 431 15.06 3.21 17.44
N SER A 432 14.21 2.25 17.05
CA SER A 432 13.80 1.12 17.90
C SER A 432 14.93 0.15 18.25
N LEU A 433 16.06 0.14 17.53
CA LEU A 433 17.22 -0.70 17.85
C LEU A 433 18.21 -0.05 18.84
N VAL A 434 18.06 1.23 19.18
CA VAL A 434 18.94 1.96 20.11
C VAL A 434 19.19 1.22 21.44
N PRO A 435 18.21 0.55 22.10
CA PRO A 435 18.45 -0.17 23.36
C PRO A 435 19.49 -1.29 23.28
N PHE A 436 19.69 -1.90 22.11
CA PHE A 436 20.68 -2.97 21.89
C PHE A 436 22.10 -2.43 21.60
N LYS A 437 22.23 -1.13 21.33
CA LYS A 437 23.47 -0.44 20.94
C LYS A 437 24.25 -1.10 19.78
N PRO A 438 23.59 -1.50 18.68
CA PRO A 438 24.29 -2.06 17.51
C PRO A 438 25.06 -0.96 16.74
N ARG A 439 25.86 -1.39 15.77
CA ARG A 439 26.33 -0.54 14.67
C ARG A 439 25.32 -0.62 13.54
N LEU A 440 24.78 0.52 13.09
CA LEU A 440 23.80 0.57 12.02
C LEU A 440 24.45 1.00 10.71
N VAL A 441 24.20 0.25 9.63
CA VAL A 441 24.69 0.58 8.29
C VAL A 441 23.53 0.62 7.31
N PHE A 442 23.29 1.77 6.71
CA PHE A 442 22.20 2.01 5.79
C PHE A 442 22.64 1.90 4.33
N LEU A 443 21.84 1.23 3.52
CA LEU A 443 22.05 1.08 2.08
C LEU A 443 20.90 1.72 1.31
N GLY A 444 21.21 2.67 0.44
CA GLY A 444 20.23 3.38 -0.41
C GLY A 444 20.88 4.03 -1.63
N ARG A 445 20.07 4.55 -2.55
CA ARG A 445 20.54 5.06 -3.85
C ARG A 445 20.76 6.57 -3.90
N THR A 446 20.39 7.28 -2.83
CA THR A 446 20.57 8.73 -2.73
C THR A 446 22.05 9.02 -2.48
N PRO A 447 22.75 9.79 -3.33
CA PRO A 447 24.10 10.24 -2.99
C PRO A 447 24.04 11.20 -1.80
N LEU A 448 25.04 11.13 -0.92
CA LEU A 448 25.27 12.12 0.14
C LEU A 448 26.60 12.82 -0.15
N ASP A 449 26.60 14.16 -0.10
CA ASP A 449 27.85 14.92 -0.17
C ASP A 449 28.66 14.75 1.12
N PRO A 450 29.97 14.46 1.05
CA PRO A 450 30.83 14.32 2.24
C PRO A 450 30.86 15.54 3.18
N GLY A 451 30.41 16.71 2.71
CA GLY A 451 30.31 17.94 3.48
C GLY A 451 29.04 18.13 4.32
N MET A 452 27.99 17.30 4.15
CA MET A 452 26.70 17.52 4.85
C MET A 452 26.68 17.16 6.34
N ASN A 453 27.81 16.73 6.92
CA ASN A 453 27.94 16.36 8.34
C ASN A 453 27.71 17.49 9.37
N THR A 454 27.31 18.70 8.94
CA THR A 454 26.96 19.83 9.82
C THR A 454 25.67 20.53 9.38
N VAL A 455 24.52 19.91 9.63
CA VAL A 455 23.22 20.56 9.42
C VAL A 455 22.97 21.61 10.51
N LYS A 456 22.96 22.89 10.12
CA LYS A 456 22.31 23.94 10.92
C LYS A 456 20.81 23.69 10.94
N PRO A 457 20.11 23.87 12.07
CA PRO A 457 18.65 23.88 12.06
C PRO A 457 18.14 25.06 11.20
N CYS A 458 17.30 24.76 10.22
CA CYS A 458 16.57 25.71 9.39
C CYS A 458 15.06 25.40 9.46
N PRO A 459 14.18 26.37 9.15
CA PRO A 459 12.80 26.36 9.64
C PRO A 459 11.88 25.37 8.92
N THR A 460 10.72 25.16 9.53
CA THR A 460 9.59 24.40 9.00
C THR A 460 9.07 24.99 7.68
N HIS A 461 9.03 24.17 6.64
CA HIS A 461 8.28 24.43 5.40
C HIS A 461 7.05 23.51 5.33
N PRO A 462 5.94 23.93 4.69
CA PRO A 462 4.70 23.16 4.62
C PRO A 462 4.79 21.96 3.64
N PRO A 463 3.93 20.94 3.78
CA PRO A 463 4.03 19.69 3.03
C PRO A 463 3.24 19.71 1.71
N SER A 464 3.85 20.20 0.62
CA SER A 464 3.31 20.04 -0.74
C SER A 464 4.38 19.65 -1.77
N GLU A 465 3.92 18.90 -2.78
CA GLU A 465 4.70 18.41 -3.93
C GLU A 465 5.78 17.34 -3.62
N SER A 466 6.38 16.80 -4.69
CA SER A 466 7.03 15.49 -4.68
C SER A 466 8.47 15.51 -4.14
N PHE A 467 8.73 14.73 -3.08
CA PHE A 467 10.07 14.54 -2.46
C PHE A 467 11.21 14.47 -3.48
N THR A 468 12.01 15.53 -3.54
CA THR A 468 13.21 15.64 -4.37
C THR A 468 14.32 14.68 -3.90
N PHE A 469 15.44 14.66 -4.62
CA PHE A 469 16.64 13.98 -4.12
C PHE A 469 17.25 14.70 -2.90
N GLU A 470 17.11 16.02 -2.82
CA GLU A 470 17.65 16.85 -1.75
C GLU A 470 16.89 16.64 -0.43
N ASP A 471 15.55 16.54 -0.47
CA ASP A 471 14.72 16.23 0.70
C ASP A 471 15.12 14.89 1.34
N LYS A 472 15.37 13.88 0.49
CA LYS A 472 15.80 12.54 0.94
C LYS A 472 17.21 12.57 1.52
N ALA A 473 18.15 13.30 0.90
CA ALA A 473 19.49 13.49 1.47
C ALA A 473 19.43 14.19 2.84
N LEU A 474 18.52 15.16 3.02
CA LEU A 474 18.29 15.84 4.29
C LEU A 474 17.65 14.92 5.35
N GLU A 475 16.65 14.11 4.98
CA GLU A 475 16.03 13.11 5.87
C GLU A 475 17.04 12.05 6.34
N ILE A 476 17.88 11.56 5.42
CA ILE A 476 18.99 10.64 5.73
C ILE A 476 19.96 11.29 6.72
N THR A 477 20.43 12.50 6.42
CA THR A 477 21.40 13.21 7.25
C THR A 477 20.85 13.50 8.65
N ARG A 478 19.57 13.86 8.76
CA ARG A 478 18.86 14.01 10.04
C ARG A 478 18.78 12.68 10.80
N THR A 479 18.40 11.59 10.14
CA THR A 479 18.29 10.26 10.77
C THR A 479 19.63 9.76 11.28
N LEU A 480 20.72 9.98 10.55
CA LEU A 480 22.08 9.66 11.00
C LEU A 480 22.47 10.50 12.24
N ALA A 481 22.21 11.81 12.21
CA ALA A 481 22.49 12.71 13.32
C ALA A 481 21.69 12.37 14.59
N ASP A 482 20.40 12.04 14.46
CA ASP A 482 19.55 11.57 15.58
C ASP A 482 20.12 10.29 16.22
N LEU A 483 20.57 9.34 15.40
CA LEU A 483 21.18 8.09 15.87
C LEU A 483 22.53 8.32 16.54
N HIS A 484 23.38 9.21 15.99
CA HIS A 484 24.64 9.61 16.62
C HIS A 484 24.39 10.30 17.98
N ALA A 485 23.39 11.18 18.08
CA ALA A 485 22.98 11.83 19.31
C ALA A 485 22.43 10.83 20.36
N ALA A 486 21.78 9.76 19.91
CA ALA A 486 21.37 8.61 20.74
C ALA A 486 22.53 7.66 21.11
N GLY A 487 23.77 7.94 20.69
CA GLY A 487 24.95 7.15 21.00
C GLY A 487 25.14 5.91 20.12
N ILE A 488 24.55 5.87 18.93
CA ILE A 488 24.68 4.79 17.95
C ILE A 488 25.70 5.16 16.87
N GLU A 489 26.64 4.25 16.59
CA GLU A 489 27.48 4.33 15.39
C GLU A 489 26.63 4.02 14.15
N ALA A 490 26.22 5.05 13.42
CA ALA A 490 25.40 4.94 12.21
C ALA A 490 26.17 5.40 10.96
N PHE A 491 26.12 4.61 9.88
CA PHE A 491 26.82 4.84 8.62
C PHE A 491 25.87 4.69 7.42
N TYR A 492 26.16 5.34 6.29
CA TYR A 492 25.40 5.23 5.04
C TYR A 492 26.33 4.93 3.87
N HIS A 493 25.95 4.01 2.99
CA HIS A 493 26.64 3.72 1.73
C HIS A 493 25.66 3.83 0.55
N THR A 494 26.07 4.55 -0.49
CA THR A 494 25.32 4.61 -1.75
C THR A 494 25.42 3.26 -2.46
N CYS A 495 24.32 2.54 -2.59
CA CYS A 495 24.23 1.18 -3.10
C CYS A 495 22.83 0.93 -3.69
N ASP A 496 22.75 0.48 -4.95
CA ASP A 496 21.53 -0.14 -5.46
C ASP A 496 21.54 -1.62 -5.08
N VAL A 497 20.51 -2.06 -4.35
CA VAL A 497 20.39 -3.45 -3.91
C VAL A 497 20.10 -4.43 -5.06
N THR A 498 19.69 -3.93 -6.23
CA THR A 498 19.50 -4.73 -7.44
C THR A 498 20.81 -5.10 -8.16
N ASP A 499 21.94 -4.45 -7.83
CA ASP A 499 23.26 -4.81 -8.32
C ASP A 499 23.95 -5.79 -7.33
N PRO A 500 24.14 -7.07 -7.70
CA PRO A 500 24.75 -8.06 -6.80
C PRO A 500 26.23 -7.78 -6.52
N GLU A 501 26.98 -7.15 -7.42
CA GLU A 501 28.39 -6.85 -7.24
C GLU A 501 28.59 -5.59 -6.40
N ALA A 502 27.75 -4.56 -6.56
CA ALA A 502 27.74 -3.40 -5.67
C ALA A 502 27.35 -3.80 -4.24
N VAL A 503 26.31 -4.64 -4.08
CA VAL A 503 25.93 -5.18 -2.76
C VAL A 503 27.10 -5.98 -2.16
N ARG A 504 27.71 -6.88 -2.92
CA ARG A 504 28.86 -7.68 -2.44
C ARG A 504 30.02 -6.79 -2.00
N ALA A 505 30.39 -5.80 -2.81
CA ALA A 505 31.49 -4.88 -2.51
C ALA A 505 31.26 -4.08 -1.22
N VAL A 506 30.06 -3.52 -1.03
CA VAL A 506 29.72 -2.77 0.18
C VAL A 506 29.60 -3.69 1.40
N MET A 507 29.05 -4.91 1.26
CA MET A 507 28.97 -5.87 2.36
C MET A 507 30.36 -6.36 2.81
N ASP A 508 31.30 -6.55 1.88
CA ASP A 508 32.72 -6.82 2.19
C ASP A 508 33.40 -5.60 2.85
N GLU A 509 33.18 -4.38 2.35
CA GLU A 509 33.68 -3.13 2.96
C GLU A 509 33.20 -2.98 4.42
N VAL A 510 31.90 -3.16 4.64
CA VAL A 510 31.25 -3.05 5.95
C VAL A 510 31.77 -4.09 6.95
N LYS A 511 31.89 -5.34 6.50
CA LYS A 511 32.47 -6.43 7.27
C LYS A 511 33.92 -6.16 7.69
N ASN A 512 34.71 -5.58 6.79
CA ASN A 512 36.12 -5.26 7.03
C ASN A 512 36.33 -4.03 7.93
N ARG A 513 35.41 -3.04 7.92
CA ARG A 513 35.53 -1.83 8.75
C ARG A 513 34.81 -1.91 10.11
N HIS A 514 33.60 -2.46 10.14
CA HIS A 514 32.70 -2.34 11.30
C HIS A 514 32.54 -3.64 12.10
N GLY A 515 32.79 -4.81 11.49
CA GLY A 515 32.79 -6.12 12.16
C GLY A 515 31.78 -7.12 11.59
N LYS A 516 31.40 -8.13 12.39
CA LYS A 516 30.47 -9.18 11.96
C LYS A 516 29.06 -8.62 11.74
N ILE A 517 28.51 -8.85 10.54
CA ILE A 517 27.11 -8.57 10.20
C ILE A 517 26.23 -9.65 10.85
N ARG A 518 25.49 -9.25 11.89
CA ARG A 518 24.57 -10.10 12.67
C ARG A 518 23.12 -9.97 12.25
N GLY A 519 22.72 -8.80 11.77
CA GLY A 519 21.35 -8.52 11.35
C GLY A 519 21.28 -7.95 9.95
N ILE A 520 20.25 -8.35 9.22
CA ILE A 520 19.79 -7.62 8.02
C ILE A 520 18.33 -7.23 8.22
N ILE A 521 18.00 -5.98 7.87
CA ILE A 521 16.62 -5.52 7.69
C ILE A 521 16.50 -5.01 6.25
N HIS A 522 15.90 -5.81 5.37
CA HIS A 522 15.60 -5.38 4.02
C HIS A 522 14.34 -4.51 4.02
N GLY A 523 14.53 -3.19 4.01
CA GLY A 523 13.46 -2.20 3.93
C GLY A 523 13.27 -1.55 2.55
N ALA A 524 14.20 -1.78 1.61
CA ALA A 524 14.16 -1.17 0.29
C ALA A 524 12.84 -1.43 -0.46
N GLY A 525 12.46 -0.47 -1.30
CA GLY A 525 11.24 -0.49 -2.09
C GLY A 525 11.04 0.83 -2.82
N VAL A 526 10.19 0.81 -3.84
CA VAL A 526 9.63 2.00 -4.50
C VAL A 526 8.18 1.68 -4.85
N LEU A 527 7.37 2.72 -5.07
CA LEU A 527 6.06 2.59 -5.71
C LEU A 527 6.16 2.92 -7.20
N ARG A 528 5.48 2.12 -8.02
CA ARG A 528 5.15 2.36 -9.42
C ARG A 528 3.72 1.92 -9.63
N ASP A 529 2.82 2.59 -8.92
CA ASP A 529 1.39 2.28 -8.94
C ASP A 529 0.77 2.68 -10.28
N GLY A 530 -0.11 1.84 -10.80
CA GLY A 530 -0.86 2.04 -12.03
C GLY A 530 -1.66 0.78 -12.36
N TYR A 531 -2.81 0.92 -13.02
CA TYR A 531 -3.62 -0.23 -13.42
C TYR A 531 -2.82 -1.16 -14.33
N LEU A 532 -3.07 -2.47 -14.28
CA LEU A 532 -2.35 -3.51 -15.05
C LEU A 532 -2.30 -3.17 -16.56
N SER A 533 -3.40 -2.66 -17.10
CA SER A 533 -3.52 -2.18 -18.47
C SER A 533 -2.54 -1.06 -18.84
N GLN A 534 -2.13 -0.24 -17.88
CA GLN A 534 -1.23 0.92 -18.06
C GLN A 534 0.23 0.60 -17.66
N MET A 535 0.45 -0.13 -16.56
CA MET A 535 1.76 -0.46 -15.98
C MET A 535 2.73 -1.05 -17.02
N THR A 536 3.95 -0.51 -17.11
CA THR A 536 4.95 -1.04 -18.05
C THR A 536 5.67 -2.29 -17.49
N PRO A 537 6.30 -3.12 -18.34
CA PRO A 537 7.15 -4.22 -17.85
C PRO A 537 8.30 -3.74 -16.96
N ASP A 538 8.75 -2.50 -17.13
CA ASP A 538 9.88 -1.94 -16.39
C ASP A 538 9.43 -1.32 -15.06
N ASP A 539 8.21 -0.76 -14.99
CA ASP A 539 7.52 -0.43 -13.72
C ASP A 539 7.28 -1.68 -12.87
N PHE A 540 6.93 -2.80 -13.53
CA PHE A 540 6.77 -4.08 -12.86
C PHE A 540 8.12 -4.56 -12.29
N SER A 541 9.15 -4.63 -13.15
CA SER A 541 10.51 -5.07 -12.81
C SER A 541 11.13 -4.25 -11.69
N MET A 542 11.06 -2.91 -11.78
CA MET A 542 11.67 -2.01 -10.79
C MET A 542 11.11 -2.24 -9.38
N VAL A 543 9.82 -2.56 -9.26
CA VAL A 543 9.19 -2.84 -7.96
C VAL A 543 9.51 -4.26 -7.48
N THR A 544 9.50 -5.27 -8.37
CA THR A 544 9.82 -6.65 -8.00
C THR A 544 11.29 -6.82 -7.65
N ASP A 545 12.22 -6.34 -8.47
CA ASP A 545 13.66 -6.58 -8.30
C ASP A 545 14.21 -5.92 -7.02
N ILE A 546 13.79 -4.70 -6.71
CA ILE A 546 14.25 -3.99 -5.50
C ILE A 546 13.85 -4.76 -4.24
N LYS A 547 12.64 -5.33 -4.17
CA LYS A 547 12.16 -6.14 -3.04
C LYS A 547 12.76 -7.55 -3.01
N PHE A 548 12.79 -8.22 -4.16
CA PHE A 548 13.09 -9.65 -4.26
C PHE A 548 14.58 -9.93 -4.45
N LEU A 549 15.17 -9.43 -5.54
CA LEU A 549 16.59 -9.57 -5.82
C LEU A 549 17.41 -8.80 -4.77
N GLY A 550 16.95 -7.61 -4.37
CA GLY A 550 17.56 -6.85 -3.29
C GLY A 550 17.56 -7.55 -1.92
N ALA A 551 16.59 -8.42 -1.63
CA ALA A 551 16.65 -9.27 -0.44
C ALA A 551 17.60 -10.47 -0.62
N TRP A 552 17.60 -11.07 -1.81
CA TRP A 552 18.48 -12.18 -2.18
C TRP A 552 19.97 -11.80 -2.15
N HIS A 553 20.37 -10.68 -2.77
CA HIS A 553 21.76 -10.23 -2.83
C HIS A 553 22.34 -9.94 -1.44
N LEU A 554 21.56 -9.29 -0.57
CA LEU A 554 21.94 -9.03 0.82
C LEU A 554 22.11 -10.34 1.60
N PHE A 555 21.20 -11.30 1.42
CA PHE A 555 21.34 -12.61 2.07
C PHE A 555 22.58 -13.36 1.57
N ARG A 556 22.78 -13.45 0.26
CA ARG A 556 23.91 -14.18 -0.35
C ARG A 556 25.28 -13.60 0.03
N SER A 557 25.35 -12.29 0.27
CA SER A 557 26.56 -11.62 0.77
C SER A 557 26.81 -11.86 2.28
N ALA A 558 25.78 -12.25 3.04
CA ALA A 558 25.84 -12.42 4.50
C ALA A 558 25.64 -13.86 5.02
N GLU A 559 25.27 -14.83 4.17
CA GLU A 559 24.98 -16.22 4.58
C GLU A 559 26.17 -16.89 5.33
N LYS A 560 27.39 -16.36 5.15
CA LYS A 560 28.64 -16.85 5.76
C LYS A 560 29.20 -15.92 6.84
N THR A 561 28.48 -14.87 7.26
CA THR A 561 28.98 -13.84 8.21
C THR A 561 28.58 -14.06 9.67
N ASP A 562 28.14 -15.28 10.05
CA ASP A 562 27.65 -15.58 11.40
C ASP A 562 26.40 -14.72 11.72
N LEU A 563 25.52 -14.61 10.70
CA LEU A 563 24.26 -13.86 10.70
C LEU A 563 23.26 -14.51 11.67
N ARG A 564 22.57 -13.70 12.48
CA ARG A 564 21.62 -14.13 13.51
C ARG A 564 20.16 -13.88 13.11
N PHE A 565 19.89 -12.83 12.33
CA PHE A 565 18.55 -12.57 11.80
C PHE A 565 18.54 -11.90 10.42
N PHE A 566 17.46 -12.14 9.67
CA PHE A 566 17.10 -11.42 8.46
C PHE A 566 15.60 -11.06 8.51
N VAL A 567 15.28 -9.76 8.46
CA VAL A 567 13.91 -9.26 8.38
C VAL A 567 13.67 -8.65 7.00
N GLY A 568 12.53 -8.94 6.37
CA GLY A 568 12.06 -8.28 5.15
C GLY A 568 10.78 -7.49 5.40
N LEU A 569 10.78 -6.19 5.08
CA LEU A 569 9.61 -5.32 5.22
C LEU A 569 8.71 -5.48 4.00
N SER A 570 7.60 -6.18 4.21
CA SER A 570 6.57 -6.56 3.26
C SER A 570 5.31 -5.69 3.48
N SER A 571 4.26 -5.92 2.71
CA SER A 571 3.00 -5.18 2.81
C SER A 571 1.78 -6.11 2.87
N VAL A 572 0.70 -5.67 3.51
CA VAL A 572 -0.62 -6.34 3.51
C VAL A 572 -1.19 -6.52 2.08
N ALA A 573 -0.77 -5.70 1.11
CA ALA A 573 -1.08 -5.87 -0.30
C ALA A 573 -0.63 -7.25 -0.84
N ALA A 574 0.38 -7.89 -0.26
CA ALA A 574 0.81 -9.25 -0.59
C ALA A 574 -0.23 -10.35 -0.24
N VAL A 575 -1.23 -10.02 0.57
CA VAL A 575 -2.27 -10.95 1.05
C VAL A 575 -3.63 -10.66 0.42
N GLN A 576 -4.02 -9.39 0.39
CA GLN A 576 -5.36 -8.98 -0.05
C GLN A 576 -5.40 -8.35 -1.45
N GLY A 577 -4.23 -8.13 -2.08
CA GLY A 577 -4.11 -7.28 -3.27
C GLY A 577 -4.39 -5.80 -2.98
N ASN A 578 -4.30 -4.96 -4.00
CA ASN A 578 -4.80 -3.58 -4.02
C ASN A 578 -4.86 -3.10 -5.49
N PRO A 579 -5.97 -2.50 -5.97
CA PRO A 579 -6.05 -2.01 -7.34
C PRO A 579 -4.96 -0.99 -7.69
N GLY A 580 -4.32 -1.16 -8.85
CA GLY A 580 -3.19 -0.37 -9.29
C GLY A 580 -1.85 -0.78 -8.67
N GLN A 581 -1.80 -1.87 -7.91
CA GLN A 581 -0.60 -2.35 -7.21
C GLN A 581 -0.31 -3.84 -7.49
N THR A 582 -0.52 -4.29 -8.72
CA THR A 582 -0.22 -5.66 -9.17
C THR A 582 1.27 -6.01 -9.04
N ASN A 583 2.17 -5.11 -9.44
CA ASN A 583 3.61 -5.24 -9.21
C ASN A 583 3.99 -5.25 -7.73
N TYR A 584 3.45 -4.34 -6.91
CA TYR A 584 3.80 -4.20 -5.50
C TYR A 584 3.28 -5.38 -4.65
N ALA A 585 2.07 -5.88 -4.93
CA ALA A 585 1.55 -7.09 -4.30
C ALA A 585 2.39 -8.33 -4.66
N ALA A 586 2.72 -8.51 -5.95
CA ALA A 586 3.60 -9.58 -6.43
C ALA A 586 5.01 -9.51 -5.80
N ALA A 587 5.63 -8.33 -5.79
CA ALA A 587 6.95 -8.07 -5.22
C ALA A 587 7.03 -8.42 -3.73
N ASN A 588 6.06 -7.93 -2.94
CA ASN A 588 6.02 -8.18 -1.50
C ASN A 588 5.67 -9.64 -1.19
N ARG A 589 4.79 -10.31 -1.95
CA ARG A 589 4.48 -11.74 -1.73
C ARG A 589 5.67 -12.63 -2.12
N MET A 590 6.30 -12.39 -3.27
CA MET A 590 7.49 -13.14 -3.71
C MET A 590 8.70 -12.95 -2.77
N MET A 591 8.95 -11.73 -2.28
CA MET A 591 9.94 -11.51 -1.21
C MET A 591 9.55 -12.25 0.08
N SER A 592 8.29 -12.22 0.49
CA SER A 592 7.84 -12.94 1.70
C SER A 592 8.03 -14.45 1.58
N ALA A 593 7.78 -15.01 0.40
CA ALA A 593 8.02 -16.41 0.07
C ALA A 593 9.52 -16.75 0.03
N LEU A 594 10.38 -15.84 -0.44
CA LEU A 594 11.84 -15.98 -0.37
C LEU A 594 12.31 -16.09 1.08
N ILE A 595 11.91 -15.15 1.94
CA ILE A 595 12.28 -15.14 3.37
C ILE A 595 11.83 -16.44 4.07
N LYS A 596 10.59 -16.89 3.82
CA LYS A 596 10.03 -18.17 4.32
C LYS A 596 10.74 -19.41 3.78
N THR A 597 11.39 -19.32 2.63
CA THR A 597 12.15 -20.44 2.03
C THR A 597 13.60 -20.47 2.52
N LEU A 598 14.23 -19.31 2.71
CA LEU A 598 15.53 -19.20 3.38
C LEU A 598 15.48 -19.71 4.82
N GLU A 599 14.38 -19.47 5.54
CA GLU A 599 14.10 -19.99 6.89
C GLU A 599 14.21 -21.53 6.97
N ARG A 600 13.66 -22.22 5.98
CA ARG A 600 13.63 -23.70 5.91
C ARG A 600 15.01 -24.31 5.67
N GLU A 601 15.88 -23.58 4.99
CA GLU A 601 17.25 -24.02 4.66
C GLU A 601 18.28 -23.65 5.74
N ASN A 602 18.06 -22.53 6.44
CA ASN A 602 19.08 -21.87 7.27
C ASN A 602 18.62 -21.74 8.74
N GLY A 603 18.11 -22.84 9.34
CA GLY A 603 17.45 -22.84 10.66
C GLY A 603 18.27 -22.38 11.87
N ALA A 604 19.54 -21.99 11.70
CA ALA A 604 20.33 -21.29 12.72
C ALA A 604 20.08 -19.76 12.73
N ILE A 605 19.56 -19.20 11.64
CA ILE A 605 19.30 -17.78 11.42
C ILE A 605 17.80 -17.55 11.55
N ARG A 606 17.37 -16.48 12.23
CA ARG A 606 15.94 -16.14 12.34
C ARG A 606 15.47 -15.29 11.17
N PHE A 607 14.49 -15.78 10.43
CA PHE A 607 13.89 -15.05 9.31
C PHE A 607 12.54 -14.46 9.68
N LYS A 608 12.22 -13.27 9.17
CA LYS A 608 10.86 -12.73 9.29
C LYS A 608 10.47 -11.83 8.13
N ALA A 609 9.44 -12.23 7.38
CA ALA A 609 8.68 -11.27 6.57
C ALA A 609 7.67 -10.58 7.50
N VAL A 610 7.65 -9.24 7.50
CA VAL A 610 6.68 -8.44 8.26
C VAL A 610 5.77 -7.74 7.26
N MET A 611 4.55 -8.23 7.11
CA MET A 611 3.55 -7.65 6.20
C MET A 611 2.89 -6.45 6.87
N LEU A 612 3.31 -5.24 6.50
CA LEU A 612 2.86 -4.00 7.13
C LEU A 612 1.58 -3.46 6.48
N PRO A 613 0.63 -2.92 7.27
CA PRO A 613 -0.39 -2.00 6.76
C PRO A 613 0.28 -0.66 6.36
N PRO A 614 -0.48 0.31 5.80
CA PRO A 614 -0.04 1.71 5.78
C PRO A 614 0.36 2.18 7.19
N ILE A 615 1.40 3.01 7.29
CA ILE A 615 1.92 3.51 8.57
C ILE A 615 1.84 5.04 8.60
N GLU A 616 1.27 5.59 9.66
CA GLU A 616 1.19 7.03 9.86
C GLU A 616 2.59 7.64 10.11
N GLY A 617 2.87 8.79 9.48
CA GLY A 617 4.10 9.55 9.69
C GLY A 617 5.42 8.92 9.17
N ALA A 618 5.39 7.68 8.67
CA ALA A 618 6.56 6.97 8.15
C ALA A 618 6.31 6.51 6.70
N GLY A 619 7.16 6.98 5.77
CA GLY A 619 6.82 7.01 4.33
C GLY A 619 6.58 5.70 3.59
N MET A 620 5.94 5.87 2.40
CA MET A 620 5.16 4.93 1.57
C MET A 620 3.76 4.62 2.11
#